data_AF-A0A9D8YTT2-F1
#
_entry.id   AF-A0A9D8YTT2-F1
#
_cell.length_a   1.000
_cell.length_b   1.000
_cell.length_c   1.000
_cell.angle_alpha   90.00
_cell.angle_beta   90.00
_cell.angle_gamma   90.00
#
_symmetry.space_group_name_H-M   'P 1'
#
loop_
_entity.id
_entity.type
_entity.pdbx_description
1 polymer ?
#
loop_
_entity_poly.entity_id
_entity_poly.type
_entity_poly.pdbx_seq_one_letter_code
_entity_poly.pdbx_strand_id
1 'polypeptide(L)'
;MENQFESAREELEEADRALASFEDRNLDTRSSRLQLEGQRLQREVSFKAQLYTELQAQLTQAQIELQQSEPVITTIEAPSPPLRPSGPNRRLIVLFYLLIGGAAGTTLILVLESVGKASEDKLKQQKLTEIVDSVLPAPLSRRVLNRVSDKS
;
A
#
# COMPACT_ATOMS: atom_id res chain seq x y z
N MET A 1 -10.09 -12.74 -30.89
CA MET A 1 -8.64 -13.03 -31.00
C MET A 1 -8.40 -14.37 -31.67
N GLU A 2 -9.15 -15.43 -31.30
CA GLU A 2 -9.09 -16.76 -31.95
C GLU A 2 -9.10 -16.71 -33.48
N ASN A 3 -10.06 -16.00 -34.08
CA ASN A 3 -10.17 -15.91 -35.54
C ASN A 3 -8.95 -15.28 -36.22
N GLN A 4 -8.25 -14.36 -35.56
CA GLN A 4 -7.06 -13.70 -36.11
C GLN A 4 -5.85 -14.63 -36.08
N PHE A 5 -5.76 -15.48 -35.05
CA PHE A 5 -4.70 -16.48 -34.93
C PHE A 5 -4.87 -17.60 -35.97
N GLU A 6 -6.09 -18.12 -36.13
CA GLU A 6 -6.37 -19.12 -37.16
C GLU A 6 -6.17 -18.56 -38.57
N SER A 7 -6.59 -17.32 -38.85
CA SER A 7 -6.31 -16.66 -40.12
C SER A 7 -4.80 -16.51 -40.39
N ALA A 8 -4.02 -16.10 -39.38
CA ALA A 8 -2.57 -15.97 -39.53
C ALA A 8 -1.87 -17.32 -39.75
N ARG A 9 -2.39 -18.38 -39.14
CA ARG A 9 -1.90 -19.76 -39.33
C ARG A 9 -2.21 -20.26 -40.74
N GLU A 10 -3.42 -20.05 -41.23
CA GLU A 10 -3.84 -20.46 -42.56
C GLU A 10 -3.03 -19.71 -43.65
N GLU A 11 -2.83 -18.41 -43.47
CA GLU A 11 -1.99 -17.59 -44.36
C GLU A 11 -0.52 -18.03 -44.36
N LEU A 12 0.02 -18.46 -43.21
CA LEU A 12 1.37 -19.02 -43.13
C LEU A 12 1.45 -20.34 -43.89
N GLU A 13 0.49 -21.24 -43.69
CA GLU A 13 0.46 -22.54 -44.35
C GLU A 13 0.32 -22.41 -45.88
N GLU A 14 -0.46 -21.43 -46.35
CA GLU A 14 -0.57 -21.12 -47.77
C GLU A 14 0.77 -20.60 -48.33
N ALA A 15 1.47 -19.72 -47.62
CA ALA A 15 2.78 -19.22 -48.01
C ALA A 15 3.83 -20.34 -48.03
N ASP A 16 3.82 -21.25 -47.05
CA ASP A 16 4.71 -22.42 -46.99
C ASP A 16 4.46 -23.36 -48.16
N ARG A 17 3.19 -23.65 -48.48
CA ARG A 17 2.82 -24.45 -49.65
C ARG A 17 3.25 -23.78 -50.95
N ALA A 18 3.12 -22.46 -51.06
CA ALA A 18 3.57 -21.71 -52.23
C ALA A 18 5.09 -21.80 -52.40
N LEU A 19 5.86 -21.61 -51.33
CA LEU A 19 7.32 -21.76 -51.34
C LEU A 19 7.74 -23.20 -51.68
N ALA A 20 7.16 -24.21 -51.04
CA ALA A 20 7.46 -25.61 -51.31
C ALA A 20 7.16 -25.98 -52.77
N SER A 21 5.99 -25.56 -53.29
CA SER A 21 5.63 -25.80 -54.69
C SER A 21 6.56 -25.09 -55.68
N PHE A 22 7.07 -23.92 -55.31
CA PHE A 22 8.05 -23.18 -56.10
C PHE A 22 9.41 -23.88 -56.09
N GLU A 23 9.87 -24.34 -54.92
CA GLU A 23 11.13 -25.08 -54.79
C GLU A 23 11.06 -26.40 -55.57
N ASP A 24 10.02 -27.21 -55.37
CA ASP A 24 9.81 -28.50 -56.06
C ASP A 24 9.82 -28.35 -57.59
N ARG A 25 9.21 -27.28 -58.11
CA ARG A 25 9.17 -27.01 -59.56
C ARG A 25 10.48 -26.48 -60.12
N ASN A 26 11.34 -25.90 -59.28
CA ASN A 26 12.54 -25.18 -59.70
C ASN A 26 13.84 -25.78 -59.15
N LEU A 27 13.81 -27.01 -58.62
CA LEU A 27 14.96 -27.73 -58.01
C LEU A 27 16.24 -27.69 -58.87
N ASP A 28 16.10 -27.70 -60.20
CA ASP A 28 17.23 -27.87 -61.14
C ASP A 28 17.56 -26.60 -61.96
N THR A 29 16.85 -25.49 -61.76
CA THR A 29 16.96 -24.30 -62.64
C THR A 29 17.59 -23.11 -61.91
N ARG A 30 18.87 -22.82 -62.17
CA ARG A 30 19.62 -21.72 -61.54
C ARG A 30 19.60 -20.42 -62.36
N SER A 31 18.43 -19.78 -62.44
CA SER A 31 18.30 -18.43 -63.00
C SER A 31 18.28 -17.37 -61.89
N SER A 32 18.95 -16.22 -62.09
CA SER A 32 18.91 -15.10 -61.14
C SER A 32 17.48 -14.60 -60.87
N ARG A 33 16.58 -14.70 -61.86
CA ARG A 33 15.16 -14.34 -61.69
C ARG A 33 14.44 -15.32 -60.76
N LEU A 34 14.69 -16.62 -60.90
CA LEU A 34 14.11 -17.65 -60.04
C LEU A 34 14.65 -17.55 -58.61
N GLN A 35 15.93 -17.22 -58.44
CA GLN A 35 16.50 -16.97 -57.11
C GLN A 35 15.83 -15.77 -56.42
N LEU A 36 15.57 -14.68 -57.14
CA LEU A 36 14.89 -13.51 -56.59
C LEU A 36 13.43 -13.83 -56.20
N GLU A 37 12.73 -14.63 -57.02
CA GLU A 37 11.36 -15.04 -56.72
C GLU A 37 11.30 -15.99 -55.51
N GLY A 38 12.22 -16.95 -55.42
CA GLY A 38 12.36 -17.80 -54.24
C GLY A 38 12.66 -16.97 -52.97
N GLN A 39 13.55 -15.98 -53.05
CA GLN A 39 13.82 -15.05 -51.95
C GLN A 39 12.61 -14.16 -51.61
N ARG A 40 11.73 -13.86 -52.58
CA ARG A 40 10.48 -13.14 -52.34
C ARG A 40 9.52 -14.01 -51.53
N LEU A 41 9.29 -15.25 -51.96
CA LEU A 41 8.44 -16.22 -51.27
C LEU A 41 8.97 -16.55 -49.87
N GLN A 42 10.29 -16.74 -49.72
CA GLN A 42 10.92 -16.97 -48.42
C GLN A 42 10.72 -15.79 -47.46
N ARG A 43 10.79 -14.55 -47.96
CA ARG A 43 10.52 -13.35 -47.14
C ARG A 43 9.05 -13.27 -46.72
N GLU A 44 8.14 -13.68 -47.60
CA GLU A 44 6.72 -13.74 -47.30
C GLU A 44 6.42 -14.76 -46.19
N VAL A 45 6.94 -15.99 -46.31
CA VAL A 45 6.89 -17.00 -45.24
C VAL A 45 7.46 -16.46 -43.94
N SER A 46 8.64 -15.85 -43.98
CA SER A 46 9.31 -15.29 -42.80
C SER A 46 8.46 -14.21 -42.11
N PHE A 47 7.79 -13.35 -42.88
CA PHE A 47 6.90 -12.32 -42.34
C PHE A 47 5.66 -12.91 -41.67
N LYS A 48 5.00 -13.88 -42.33
CA LYS A 48 3.83 -14.57 -41.77
C LYS A 48 4.18 -15.37 -40.52
N ALA A 49 5.34 -16.03 -40.50
CA ALA A 49 5.83 -16.79 -39.34
C ALA A 49 6.11 -15.88 -38.13
N GLN A 50 6.67 -14.69 -38.36
CA GLN A 50 6.86 -13.68 -37.30
C GLN A 50 5.52 -13.21 -36.74
N LEU A 51 4.54 -12.89 -37.61
CA LEU A 51 3.20 -12.47 -37.18
C LEU A 51 2.49 -13.56 -36.37
N TYR A 52 2.55 -14.82 -36.82
CA TYR A 52 2.00 -15.97 -36.09
C TYR A 52 2.65 -16.12 -34.71
N THR A 53 3.98 -16.03 -34.63
CA THR A 53 4.73 -16.14 -33.37
C THR A 53 4.37 -15.02 -32.40
N GLU A 54 4.24 -13.78 -32.90
CA GLU A 54 3.83 -12.63 -32.10
C GLU A 54 2.41 -12.80 -31.54
N LEU A 55 1.45 -13.22 -32.38
CA LEU A 55 0.09 -13.53 -31.95
C LEU A 55 0.04 -14.67 -30.92
N GLN A 56 0.85 -15.72 -31.12
CA GLN A 56 0.98 -16.81 -30.16
C GLN A 56 1.53 -16.32 -28.82
N ALA A 57 2.55 -15.44 -28.84
CA ALA A 57 3.12 -14.85 -27.63
C ALA A 57 2.07 -14.01 -26.89
N GLN A 58 1.28 -13.20 -27.60
CA GLN A 58 0.18 -12.42 -27.01
C GLN A 58 -0.93 -13.31 -26.42
N LEU A 59 -1.32 -14.38 -27.11
CA LEU A 59 -2.28 -15.35 -26.59
C LEU A 59 -1.74 -16.09 -25.37
N THR A 60 -0.46 -16.45 -25.38
CA THR A 60 0.20 -17.10 -24.25
C THR A 60 0.27 -16.15 -23.05
N GLN A 61 0.61 -14.88 -23.28
CA GLN A 61 0.62 -13.85 -22.24
C GLN A 61 -0.78 -13.61 -21.66
N ALA A 62 -1.81 -13.51 -22.50
CA ALA A 62 -3.20 -13.38 -22.05
C ALA A 62 -3.67 -14.62 -21.27
N GLN A 63 -3.30 -15.83 -21.72
CA GLN A 63 -3.57 -17.07 -21.00
C GLN A 63 -2.81 -17.16 -19.67
N ILE A 64 -1.56 -16.68 -19.62
CA ILE A 64 -0.76 -16.59 -18.41
C ILE A 64 -1.36 -15.57 -17.44
N GLU A 65 -1.85 -14.42 -17.91
CA GLU A 65 -2.55 -13.45 -17.06
C GLU A 65 -3.86 -14.02 -16.50
N LEU A 66 -4.58 -14.83 -17.30
CA LEU A 66 -5.76 -15.58 -16.86
C LEU A 66 -5.40 -16.70 -15.86
N GLN A 67 -4.31 -17.44 -16.09
CA GLN A 67 -3.87 -18.52 -15.19
C GLN A 67 -3.20 -17.98 -13.91
N GLN A 68 -2.50 -16.85 -13.97
CA GLN A 68 -1.98 -16.14 -12.79
C GLN A 68 -3.09 -15.49 -11.95
N SER A 69 -4.32 -15.41 -12.48
CA SER A 69 -5.50 -14.97 -11.72
C SER A 69 -6.11 -16.05 -10.82
N GLU A 70 -5.51 -17.25 -10.74
CA GLU A 70 -5.65 -18.10 -9.56
C GLU A 70 -4.45 -17.85 -8.62
N PRO A 71 -4.67 -17.05 -7.57
CA PRO A 71 -5.18 -17.67 -6.35
C PRO A 71 -6.56 -17.15 -5.98
N VAL A 72 -7.51 -18.08 -5.85
CA VAL A 72 -8.86 -17.90 -5.27
C VAL A 72 -9.75 -16.89 -6.00
N ILE A 73 -10.73 -17.44 -6.70
CA ILE A 73 -11.98 -16.76 -7.07
C ILE A 73 -12.55 -16.03 -5.84
N THR A 74 -12.66 -14.71 -5.93
CA THR A 74 -13.97 -14.11 -5.66
C THR A 74 -14.40 -13.29 -6.87
N THR A 75 -15.38 -13.87 -7.57
CA THR A 75 -16.29 -13.34 -8.57
C THR A 75 -16.50 -11.82 -8.47
N ILE A 76 -16.31 -11.11 -9.58
CA ILE A 76 -16.98 -9.82 -9.79
C ILE A 76 -18.43 -10.14 -10.19
N GLU A 77 -19.33 -10.22 -9.20
CA GLU A 77 -20.73 -9.89 -9.42
C GLU A 77 -20.82 -8.37 -9.72
N ALA A 78 -21.86 -7.93 -10.44
CA ALA A 78 -22.14 -6.55 -10.86
C ALA A 78 -21.68 -5.50 -9.82
N PRO A 79 -21.31 -4.25 -10.22
CA PRO A 79 -20.94 -3.20 -9.27
C PRO A 79 -22.12 -2.89 -8.33
N SER A 80 -22.24 -3.68 -7.26
CA SER A 80 -22.92 -3.28 -6.06
C SER A 80 -22.06 -2.14 -5.51
N PRO A 81 -22.61 -0.96 -5.22
CA PRO A 81 -21.90 0.01 -4.41
C PRO A 81 -21.33 -0.74 -3.19
N PRO A 82 -20.05 -0.56 -2.84
CA PRO A 82 -19.44 -1.32 -1.75
C PRO A 82 -20.26 -1.09 -0.49
N LEU A 83 -20.93 -2.13 0.01
CA LEU A 83 -21.82 -2.04 1.16
C LEU A 83 -21.07 -1.62 2.44
N ARG A 84 -19.74 -1.67 2.44
CA ARG A 84 -18.91 -1.07 3.48
C ARG A 84 -17.64 -0.49 2.87
N PRO A 85 -17.29 0.77 3.21
CA PRO A 85 -16.05 1.36 2.74
C PRO A 85 -14.85 0.66 3.38
N SER A 86 -13.92 0.17 2.54
CA SER A 86 -12.55 -0.24 2.91
C SER A 86 -11.66 0.95 3.29
N GLY A 87 -12.26 1.97 3.93
CA GLY A 87 -11.51 3.09 4.49
C GLY A 87 -10.86 2.68 5.80
N PRO A 88 -9.84 3.41 6.27
CA PRO A 88 -9.23 3.14 7.56
C PRO A 88 -10.33 3.11 8.63
N ASN A 89 -10.32 2.08 9.48
CA ASN A 89 -11.37 1.82 10.48
C ASN A 89 -11.58 3.05 11.37
N ARG A 90 -12.52 3.94 10.99
CA ARG A 90 -12.74 5.25 11.63
C ARG A 90 -12.99 5.10 13.14
N ARG A 91 -13.61 4.00 13.54
CA ARG A 91 -13.85 3.64 14.94
C ARG A 91 -12.55 3.38 15.72
N LEU A 92 -11.59 2.67 15.12
CA LEU A 92 -10.28 2.43 15.75
C LEU A 92 -9.50 3.73 15.92
N ILE A 93 -9.48 4.59 14.89
CA ILE A 93 -8.80 5.89 14.97
C ILE A 93 -9.39 6.75 16.08
N VAL A 94 -10.72 6.88 16.13
CA VAL A 94 -11.40 7.66 17.18
C VAL A 94 -11.14 7.09 18.57
N LEU A 95 -11.15 5.75 18.73
CA LEU A 95 -10.86 5.11 20.02
C LEU A 95 -9.42 5.39 20.49
N PHE A 96 -8.44 5.31 19.59
CA PHE A 96 -7.05 5.63 19.90
C PHE A 96 -6.87 7.09 20.34
N TYR A 97 -7.42 8.05 19.59
CA TYR A 97 -7.32 9.46 19.94
C TYR A 97 -8.11 9.82 21.20
N LEU A 98 -9.23 9.15 21.48
CA LEU A 98 -9.98 9.36 22.71
C LEU A 98 -9.16 8.95 23.94
N LEU A 99 -8.49 7.79 23.88
CA LEU A 99 -7.64 7.32 24.98
C LEU A 99 -6.42 8.22 25.18
N ILE A 100 -5.72 8.59 24.10
CA ILE A 100 -4.52 9.43 24.17
C ILE A 100 -4.89 10.85 24.62
N GLY A 101 -5.92 11.45 24.03
CA GLY A 101 -6.39 12.79 24.38
C GLY A 101 -6.90 12.87 25.82
N GLY A 102 -7.65 11.86 26.27
CA GLY A 102 -8.11 11.74 27.65
C GLY A 102 -6.94 11.67 28.63
N ALA A 103 -5.99 10.75 28.39
CA ALA A 103 -4.82 10.59 29.24
C ALA A 103 -3.94 11.86 29.29
N ALA A 104 -3.72 12.51 28.13
CA ALA A 104 -2.96 13.76 28.06
C ALA A 104 -3.67 14.91 28.80
N GLY A 105 -4.98 15.05 28.63
CA GLY A 105 -5.78 16.07 29.31
C GLY A 105 -5.79 15.90 30.82
N THR A 106 -6.06 14.69 31.32
CA THR A 106 -6.05 14.42 32.77
C THR A 106 -4.67 14.61 33.37
N THR A 107 -3.61 14.19 32.66
CA THR A 107 -2.23 14.38 33.11
C THR A 107 -1.89 15.87 33.21
N LEU A 108 -2.26 16.66 32.21
CA LEU A 108 -1.95 18.09 32.19
C LEU A 108 -2.73 18.86 33.27
N ILE A 109 -4.01 18.54 33.50
CA ILE A 109 -4.82 19.16 34.56
C ILE A 109 -4.22 18.86 35.94
N LEU A 110 -3.85 17.61 36.21
CA LEU A 110 -3.22 17.24 37.49
C LEU A 110 -1.85 17.89 37.68
N VAL A 111 -1.06 18.06 36.61
CA VAL A 111 0.23 18.78 36.68
C VAL A 111 0.01 20.27 36.96
N LEU A 112 -0.92 20.92 36.26
CA LEU A 112 -1.25 22.31 36.53
C LEU A 112 -1.84 22.51 37.93
N GLU A 113 -2.67 21.59 38.40
CA GLU A 113 -3.24 21.63 39.75
C GLU A 113 -2.19 21.35 40.83
N SER A 114 -1.25 20.43 40.61
CA SER A 114 -0.16 20.17 41.55
C SER A 114 0.81 21.35 41.67
N VAL A 115 1.10 22.04 40.56
CA VAL A 115 1.86 23.30 40.59
C VAL A 115 1.07 24.42 41.27
N GLY A 116 -0.24 24.49 41.01
CA GLY A 116 -1.14 25.47 41.65
C GLY A 116 -1.26 25.27 43.18
N LYS A 117 -1.50 24.04 43.63
CA LYS A 117 -1.56 23.68 45.06
C LYS A 117 -0.22 23.82 45.77
N ALA A 118 0.89 23.51 45.09
CA ALA A 118 2.23 23.76 45.62
C ALA A 118 2.52 25.25 45.87
N SER A 119 1.81 26.16 45.19
CA SER A 119 1.89 27.60 45.43
C SER A 119 1.03 28.05 46.62
N GLU A 120 -0.18 27.49 46.76
CA GLU A 120 -1.06 27.81 47.90
C GLU A 120 -0.52 27.33 49.25
N ASP A 121 0.10 26.15 49.30
CA ASP A 121 0.68 25.62 50.53
C ASP A 121 1.88 26.44 50.99
N LYS A 122 2.70 26.95 50.05
CA LYS A 122 3.81 27.86 50.37
C LYS A 122 3.32 29.21 50.91
N LEU A 123 2.24 29.75 50.36
CA LEU A 123 1.66 31.01 50.81
C LEU A 123 1.01 30.91 52.20
N LYS A 124 0.33 29.79 52.50
CA LYS A 124 -0.24 29.53 53.83
C LYS A 124 0.87 29.35 54.87
N GLN A 125 1.93 28.60 54.57
CA GLN A 125 3.07 28.45 55.48
C GLN A 125 3.74 29.79 55.78
N GLN A 126 3.95 30.64 54.76
CA GLN A 126 4.56 31.96 54.93
C GLN A 126 3.71 32.90 55.80
N LYS A 127 2.38 32.91 55.61
CA LYS A 127 1.48 33.71 56.45
C LYS A 127 1.34 33.16 57.87
N LEU A 128 1.37 31.85 58.05
CA LEU A 128 1.36 31.23 59.37
C LEU A 128 2.63 31.56 60.16
N THR A 129 3.80 31.61 59.51
CA THR A 129 5.05 32.07 60.17
C THR A 129 5.02 33.55 60.53
N GLU A 130 4.44 34.40 59.67
CA GLU A 130 4.32 35.85 59.91
C GLU A 130 3.37 36.17 61.08
N ILE A 131 2.25 35.46 61.20
CA ILE A 131 1.30 35.65 62.30
C ILE A 131 1.88 35.12 63.62
N VAL A 132 2.62 34.01 63.61
CA VAL A 132 3.24 33.46 64.83
C VAL A 132 4.28 34.43 65.40
N ASP A 133 5.10 35.06 64.56
CA ASP A 133 6.14 35.99 65.00
C ASP A 133 5.58 37.35 65.46
N SER A 134 4.43 37.79 64.92
CA SER A 134 3.79 39.04 65.35
C SER A 134 2.99 38.93 66.65
N VAL A 135 2.61 37.71 67.06
CA VAL A 135 1.78 37.47 68.26
C VAL A 135 2.58 36.90 69.44
N LEU A 136 3.74 36.25 69.22
CA LEU A 136 4.53 35.59 70.28
C LEU A 136 6.02 36.03 70.25
N PRO A 137 6.54 36.68 71.32
CA PRO A 137 7.96 36.98 71.41
C PRO A 137 8.82 35.71 71.60
N ALA A 138 10.12 35.85 71.30
CA ALA A 138 11.08 34.82 70.90
C ALA A 138 11.29 33.54 71.75
N PRO A 139 10.96 33.39 73.06
CA PRO A 139 11.24 32.12 73.75
C PRO A 139 10.24 30.98 73.53
N LEU A 140 9.06 31.21 72.91
CA LEU A 140 7.97 30.20 72.88
C LEU A 140 7.72 29.54 71.52
N SER A 141 8.16 30.14 70.41
CA SER A 141 7.92 29.62 69.05
C SER A 141 8.54 28.24 68.82
N ARG A 142 9.69 27.94 69.46
CA ARG A 142 10.37 26.63 69.37
C ARG A 142 9.58 25.45 69.95
N ARG A 143 8.68 25.67 70.91
CA ARG A 143 7.93 24.58 71.58
C ARG A 143 6.71 24.12 70.78
N VAL A 144 6.12 25.03 70.01
CA VAL A 144 4.93 24.73 69.19
C VAL A 144 5.34 23.97 67.93
N LEU A 145 6.45 24.38 67.30
CA LEU A 145 6.93 23.77 66.07
C LEU A 145 7.37 22.29 66.26
N ASN A 146 8.03 21.96 67.38
CA ASN A 146 8.44 20.58 67.70
C ASN A 146 7.27 19.63 67.96
N ARG A 147 6.09 20.13 68.37
CA ARG A 147 4.91 19.29 68.63
C ARG A 147 4.14 18.98 67.34
N VAL A 148 4.28 19.81 66.31
CA VAL A 148 3.61 19.61 65.01
C VAL A 148 4.34 18.57 64.15
N SER A 149 5.66 18.39 64.34
CA SER A 149 6.45 17.43 63.58
C SER A 149 6.39 15.98 64.10
N ASP A 150 5.85 15.74 65.30
CA ASP A 150 5.85 14.41 65.96
C ASP A 150 4.52 13.65 65.76
N LYS A 151 3.64 14.12 64.86
CA LYS A 151 2.32 13.51 64.62
C LYS A 151 2.01 13.29 63.12
N SER A 152 3.04 13.04 62.31
CA SER A 152 2.92 12.56 60.93
C SER A 152 3.63 11.24 60.75
#